data_AF-A0A1B0GQI0-F1
#
_entry.id   AF-A0A1B0GQI0-F1
#
_cell.length_a   1.000
_cell.length_b   1.000
_cell.length_c   1.000
_cell.angle_alpha   90.00
_cell.angle_beta   90.00
_cell.angle_gamma   90.00
#
_symmetry.space_group_name_H-M   'P 1'
#
loop_
_entity.id
_entity.type
_entity.pdbx_description
1 polymer ?
#
loop_
_entity_poly.entity_id
_entity_poly.type
_entity_poly.pdbx_seq_one_letter_code
_entity_poly.pdbx_strand_id
1 'polypeptide(L)'
;QTSSPNGRFLTGDKTQKGNETSSDSDRTPSGSSTAMTTNTVDPKSSPADGSGQKRIGCAHYKRRAKFVTPCCNKTYMCRYCHDEHESHYFNRRTVTQLICTECETRQRVQSECEKCGVRFGKYTCLVCNLFDDEEKDQYHCDGCGICRVGGKDRFFHCEVCNMCLPLQLKIDGHRTINLC
;
A
#
# COMPACT_ATOMS: atom_id res chain seq x y z
N GLN A 1 -2.41 36.69 -45.95
CA GLN A 1 -2.72 38.05 -45.48
C GLN A 1 -3.61 37.89 -44.26
N THR A 2 -3.29 38.24 -43.02
CA THR A 2 -2.16 38.92 -42.34
C THR A 2 -2.35 38.61 -40.84
N SER A 3 -1.31 38.08 -40.18
CA SER A 3 -0.60 38.70 -39.03
C SER A 3 -1.24 38.61 -37.63
N SER A 4 -0.61 37.78 -36.78
CA SER A 4 -0.38 38.01 -35.33
C SER A 4 0.41 39.33 -35.09
N PRO A 5 0.66 39.92 -33.88
CA PRO A 5 1.06 39.21 -32.64
C PRO A 5 0.85 39.91 -31.24
N ASN A 6 1.24 39.18 -30.17
CA ASN A 6 1.94 39.57 -28.91
C ASN A 6 1.39 40.55 -27.84
N GLY A 7 1.16 40.02 -26.63
CA GLY A 7 2.14 40.06 -25.50
C GLY A 7 2.00 41.14 -24.40
N ARG A 8 2.07 40.75 -23.11
CA ARG A 8 2.92 41.41 -22.08
C ARG A 8 3.01 40.64 -20.75
N PHE A 9 4.19 40.74 -20.14
CA PHE A 9 4.74 40.14 -18.93
C PHE A 9 5.20 41.27 -17.99
N LEU A 10 4.95 41.23 -16.67
CA LEU A 10 5.61 42.00 -15.57
C LEU A 10 5.25 41.31 -14.23
N THR A 11 6.14 40.63 -13.47
CA THR A 11 7.15 41.08 -12.47
C THR A 11 6.66 41.92 -11.29
N GLY A 12 6.98 41.50 -10.05
CA GLY A 12 6.85 42.33 -8.85
C GLY A 12 7.23 41.62 -7.53
N ASP A 13 8.52 41.65 -7.17
CA ASP A 13 9.11 41.40 -5.84
C ASP A 13 8.73 42.52 -4.83
N LYS A 14 8.73 42.21 -3.51
CA LYS A 14 9.16 43.17 -2.47
C LYS A 14 9.46 42.54 -1.09
N THR A 15 10.53 43.08 -0.51
CA THR A 15 11.35 42.63 0.63
C THR A 15 11.00 43.31 1.98
N GLN A 16 11.35 42.60 3.07
CA GLN A 16 11.63 42.91 4.51
C GLN A 16 11.53 44.33 5.13
N LYS A 17 11.19 44.33 6.44
CA LYS A 17 11.85 44.99 7.63
C LYS A 17 11.13 44.46 8.90
N GLY A 18 11.70 44.03 10.05
CA GLY A 18 12.82 44.50 10.91
C GLY A 18 12.32 45.64 11.82
N ASN A 19 12.50 45.77 13.15
CA ASN A 19 13.07 45.07 14.32
C ASN A 19 12.66 45.93 15.57
N GLU A 20 12.73 45.44 16.82
CA GLU A 20 13.05 46.17 18.08
C GLU A 20 12.79 45.29 19.34
N THR A 21 13.85 44.76 20.00
CA THR A 21 14.48 45.15 21.31
C THR A 21 13.63 44.84 22.56
N SER A 22 14.11 44.26 23.67
CA SER A 22 15.35 44.54 24.44
C SER A 22 15.64 43.51 25.56
N SER A 23 16.94 43.42 25.95
CA SER A 23 17.54 43.14 27.30
C SER A 23 17.20 41.82 28.04
N ASP A 24 18.11 41.08 28.69
CA ASP A 24 19.32 41.49 29.43
C ASP A 24 20.28 40.29 29.68
N SER A 25 21.50 40.67 30.10
CA SER A 25 22.73 39.98 30.53
C SER A 25 22.55 38.67 31.37
N ASP A 26 23.48 37.69 31.45
CA ASP A 26 24.86 37.78 31.94
C ASP A 26 25.56 36.39 32.01
N ARG A 27 26.90 36.40 32.08
CA ARG A 27 27.86 35.39 32.64
C ARG A 27 28.14 34.02 31.96
N THR A 28 29.36 33.93 31.42
CA THR A 28 30.22 32.73 31.28
C THR A 28 30.83 32.30 32.65
N PRO A 29 31.26 31.04 32.90
CA PRO A 29 32.54 30.52 32.37
C PRO A 29 32.66 28.99 32.11
N SER A 30 33.55 28.66 31.16
CA SER A 30 34.56 27.57 31.14
C SER A 30 34.21 26.13 31.56
N GLY A 31 34.50 25.17 30.69
CA GLY A 31 34.74 23.78 31.11
C GLY A 31 34.64 22.71 30.01
N SER A 32 35.79 22.36 29.43
CA SER A 32 36.27 20.99 29.19
C SER A 32 35.47 19.95 28.37
N SER A 33 36.10 19.54 27.27
CA SER A 33 36.48 18.14 26.97
C SER A 33 35.56 17.21 26.14
N THR A 34 36.20 16.71 25.07
CA THR A 34 36.18 15.34 24.53
C THR A 34 35.23 14.98 23.39
N ALA A 35 35.85 14.94 22.21
CA ALA A 35 35.88 13.87 21.20
C ALA A 35 34.64 13.03 20.88
N MET A 36 34.46 12.93 19.56
CA MET A 36 33.52 12.11 18.82
C MET A 36 33.86 10.62 18.96
N THR A 37 32.83 9.79 19.15
CA THR A 37 32.92 8.35 18.85
C THR A 37 31.72 7.94 18.00
N THR A 38 32.04 7.47 16.81
CA THR A 38 31.15 6.91 15.80
C THR A 38 30.49 5.63 16.31
N ASN A 39 29.15 5.60 16.36
CA ASN A 39 28.41 4.36 16.52
C ASN A 39 27.77 3.97 15.18
N THR A 40 28.47 3.10 14.44
CA THR A 40 27.90 2.31 13.36
C THR A 40 27.02 1.24 13.99
N VAL A 41 25.70 1.36 13.81
CA VAL A 41 24.75 0.31 14.18
C VAL A 41 24.35 -0.44 12.92
N ASP A 42 24.80 -1.69 12.81
CA ASP A 42 24.35 -2.62 11.78
C ASP A 42 22.84 -2.91 11.95
N PRO A 43 22.04 -2.94 10.87
CA PRO A 43 20.64 -3.34 10.99
C PRO A 43 20.56 -4.86 11.16
N LYS A 44 20.35 -5.23 12.42
CA LYS A 44 19.97 -6.54 12.92
C LYS A 44 18.91 -7.20 12.03
N SER A 45 19.35 -8.22 11.31
CA SER A 45 18.54 -9.23 10.65
C SER A 45 17.43 -9.76 11.57
N SER A 46 16.23 -9.87 11.02
CA SER A 46 14.99 -10.31 11.67
C SER A 46 15.16 -11.65 12.40
N PRO A 47 14.44 -11.88 13.53
CA PRO A 47 14.51 -13.16 14.22
C PRO A 47 13.85 -14.25 13.37
N ALA A 48 14.64 -15.26 13.01
CA ALA A 48 14.13 -16.52 12.50
C ALA A 48 13.47 -17.28 13.67
N ASP A 49 12.14 -17.25 13.70
CA ASP A 49 11.33 -18.03 14.63
C ASP A 49 11.46 -19.52 14.29
N GLY A 50 12.17 -20.24 15.17
CA GLY A 50 12.34 -21.69 15.13
C GLY A 50 11.12 -22.40 15.70
N SER A 51 10.18 -22.76 14.83
CA SER A 51 9.25 -23.87 15.03
C SER A 51 8.86 -24.44 13.66
N GLY A 52 9.03 -25.75 13.48
CA GLY A 52 8.93 -26.46 12.20
C GLY A 52 7.54 -26.55 11.56
N GLN A 53 6.65 -25.60 11.83
CA GLN A 53 5.38 -25.46 11.13
C GLN A 53 5.46 -24.20 10.25
N LYS A 54 5.59 -24.39 8.93
CA LYS A 54 5.45 -23.27 7.97
C LYS A 54 4.06 -22.66 8.16
N ARG A 55 3.96 -21.56 8.91
CA ARG A 55 2.68 -20.86 9.10
C ARG A 55 2.18 -20.40 7.72
N ILE A 56 1.06 -20.97 7.27
CA ILE A 56 0.40 -20.56 6.04
C ILE A 56 -0.22 -19.19 6.27
N GLY A 57 0.27 -18.17 5.56
CA GLY A 57 -0.29 -16.83 5.63
C GLY A 57 0.13 -15.99 6.84
N CYS A 58 -0.75 -15.05 7.20
CA CYS A 58 -0.65 -14.16 8.36
C CYS A 58 -2.03 -14.07 9.05
N ALA A 59 -2.20 -13.12 9.98
CA ALA A 59 -3.50 -12.84 10.60
C ALA A 59 -4.51 -12.24 9.61
N HIS A 60 -4.04 -11.56 8.56
CA HIS A 60 -4.89 -10.85 7.61
C HIS A 60 -5.39 -11.72 6.44
N TYR A 61 -4.53 -12.62 5.97
CA TYR A 61 -4.80 -13.46 4.79
C TYR A 61 -4.07 -14.79 4.91
N LYS A 62 -4.72 -15.87 4.48
CA LYS A 62 -4.11 -17.20 4.35
C LYS A 62 -3.61 -17.37 2.93
N ARG A 63 -2.30 -17.57 2.75
CA ARG A 63 -1.69 -17.67 1.41
C ARG A 63 -0.33 -18.36 1.47
N ARG A 64 0.14 -18.80 0.31
CA ARG A 64 1.46 -19.46 0.14
C ARG A 64 2.50 -18.63 -0.60
N ALA A 65 2.37 -17.30 -0.57
CA ALA A 65 3.31 -16.37 -1.20
C ALA A 65 3.58 -15.12 -0.34
N LYS A 66 4.84 -14.66 -0.34
CA LYS A 66 5.27 -13.33 0.12
C LYS A 66 5.36 -12.39 -1.09
N PHE A 67 5.00 -11.13 -0.89
CA PHE A 67 5.24 -10.07 -1.87
C PHE A 67 6.67 -9.57 -1.78
N VAL A 68 7.31 -9.35 -2.92
CA VAL A 68 8.46 -8.45 -3.01
C VAL A 68 7.91 -7.05 -3.22
N THR A 69 8.02 -6.18 -2.21
CA THR A 69 7.37 -4.86 -2.24
C THR A 69 8.20 -3.88 -3.07
N PRO A 70 7.67 -3.31 -4.18
CA PRO A 70 8.47 -2.44 -5.05
C PRO A 70 8.85 -1.10 -4.41
N CYS A 71 8.13 -0.67 -3.37
CA CYS A 71 8.37 0.61 -2.69
C CYS A 71 9.65 0.61 -1.85
N CYS A 72 10.05 -0.53 -1.30
CA CYS A 72 11.17 -0.62 -0.35
C CYS A 72 12.03 -1.87 -0.52
N ASN A 73 11.74 -2.72 -1.52
CA ASN A 73 12.44 -3.97 -1.84
C ASN A 73 12.53 -4.98 -0.70
N LYS A 74 11.60 -4.90 0.26
CA LYS A 74 11.46 -5.84 1.37
C LYS A 74 10.41 -6.91 1.03
N THR A 75 10.26 -7.90 1.89
CA THR A 75 9.31 -9.00 1.68
C THR A 75 8.27 -9.08 2.78
N TYR A 76 6.99 -9.07 2.42
CA TYR A 76 5.89 -9.15 3.38
C TYR A 76 4.85 -10.18 2.97
N MET A 77 4.20 -10.79 3.95
CA MET A 77 3.08 -11.69 3.68
C MET A 77 1.90 -10.96 3.06
N CYS A 78 1.60 -9.72 3.46
CA CYS A 78 0.49 -8.96 2.91
C CYS A 78 0.72 -7.45 3.00
N ARG A 79 -0.24 -6.67 2.47
CA ARG A 79 -0.20 -5.21 2.57
C ARG A 79 -0.28 -4.71 4.02
N TYR A 80 -1.21 -5.24 4.82
CA TYR A 80 -1.35 -4.81 6.21
C TYR A 80 -0.07 -5.07 7.01
N CYS A 81 0.53 -6.26 6.86
CA CYS A 81 1.82 -6.56 7.48
C CYS A 81 2.93 -5.61 7.03
N HIS A 82 2.92 -5.12 5.80
CA HIS A 82 3.85 -4.07 5.37
C HIS A 82 3.54 -2.75 6.07
N ASP A 83 2.31 -2.26 5.95
CA ASP A 83 1.88 -0.95 6.46
C ASP A 83 1.98 -0.84 8.00
N GLU A 84 1.97 -1.97 8.72
CA GLU A 84 2.22 -2.06 10.17
C GLU A 84 3.70 -1.92 10.56
N HIS A 85 4.62 -2.28 9.66
CA HIS A 85 6.07 -2.32 9.95
C HIS A 85 6.85 -1.23 9.23
N GLU A 86 6.20 -0.45 8.36
CA GLU A 86 6.83 0.56 7.54
C GLU A 86 6.10 1.90 7.68
N SER A 87 6.84 3.00 7.55
CA SER A 87 6.30 4.37 7.66
C SER A 87 5.53 4.85 6.42
N HIS A 88 5.25 3.95 5.48
CA HIS A 88 4.61 4.25 4.20
C HIS A 88 3.64 3.13 3.80
N TYR A 89 2.70 3.48 2.91
CA TYR A 89 1.71 2.54 2.41
C TYR A 89 2.19 1.78 1.19
N PHE A 90 1.83 0.50 1.13
CA PHE A 90 2.15 -0.36 0.00
C PHE A 90 0.97 -0.53 -0.96
N ASN A 91 1.15 -0.10 -2.21
CA ASN A 91 0.20 -0.37 -3.27
C ASN A 91 0.40 -1.78 -3.85
N ARG A 92 -0.38 -2.76 -3.35
CA ARG A 92 -0.31 -4.15 -3.81
C ARG A 92 -0.45 -4.35 -5.33
N ARG A 93 -1.13 -3.45 -6.06
CA ARG A 93 -1.28 -3.57 -7.52
C ARG A 93 0.04 -3.41 -8.28
N THR A 94 1.06 -2.79 -7.67
CA THR A 94 2.35 -2.58 -8.33
C THR A 94 3.31 -3.76 -8.19
N VAL A 95 2.94 -4.80 -7.45
CA VAL A 95 3.78 -6.00 -7.29
C VAL A 95 3.99 -6.68 -8.62
N THR A 96 5.25 -6.97 -8.92
CA THR A 96 5.66 -7.76 -10.09
C THR A 96 6.24 -9.11 -9.72
N GLN A 97 6.63 -9.31 -8.45
CA GLN A 97 7.31 -10.52 -7.99
C GLN A 97 6.79 -11.05 -6.66
N LEU A 98 6.79 -12.38 -6.55
CA LEU A 98 6.39 -13.16 -5.39
C LEU A 98 7.52 -14.09 -4.96
N ILE A 99 7.50 -14.51 -3.70
CA ILE A 99 8.33 -15.61 -3.19
C ILE A 99 7.40 -16.68 -2.64
N CYS A 100 7.49 -17.90 -3.18
CA CYS A 100 6.70 -19.04 -2.69
C CYS A 100 7.12 -19.40 -1.26
N THR A 101 6.16 -19.60 -0.36
CA THR A 101 6.48 -20.00 1.03
C THR A 101 6.78 -21.50 1.16
N GLU A 102 6.36 -22.31 0.19
CA GLU A 102 6.58 -23.77 0.20
C GLU A 102 8.00 -24.14 -0.26
N CYS A 103 8.48 -23.55 -1.35
CA CYS A 103 9.76 -23.91 -1.97
C CYS A 103 10.73 -22.73 -2.16
N GLU A 104 10.38 -21.55 -1.64
CA GLU A 104 11.22 -20.33 -1.62
C GLU A 104 11.58 -19.76 -2.99
N THR A 105 10.90 -20.21 -4.04
CA THR A 105 11.12 -19.71 -5.40
C THR A 105 10.62 -18.27 -5.53
N ARG A 106 11.55 -17.36 -5.83
CA ARG A 106 11.26 -15.99 -6.27
C ARG A 106 10.90 -15.99 -7.75
N GLN A 107 9.75 -15.45 -8.09
CA GLN A 107 9.16 -15.55 -9.42
C GLN A 107 8.26 -14.35 -9.72
N ARG A 108 7.78 -14.25 -10.97
CA ARG A 108 6.78 -13.25 -11.35
C ARG A 108 5.43 -13.49 -10.66
N VAL A 109 4.57 -12.47 -10.62
CA VAL A 109 3.18 -12.65 -10.18
C VAL A 109 2.45 -13.62 -11.11
N GLN A 110 1.84 -14.64 -10.51
CA GLN A 110 0.95 -15.63 -11.14
C GLN A 110 0.17 -16.36 -10.03
N SER A 111 -0.76 -17.25 -10.39
CA SER A 111 -1.61 -17.97 -9.43
C SER A 111 -0.90 -19.14 -8.73
N GLU A 112 0.13 -19.70 -9.36
CA GLU A 112 0.78 -20.95 -8.98
C GLU A 112 2.29 -20.82 -9.00
N CYS A 113 2.98 -21.56 -8.13
CA CYS A 113 4.43 -21.56 -8.14
C CYS A 113 4.98 -22.27 -9.40
N GLU A 114 5.88 -21.62 -10.14
CA GLU A 114 6.53 -22.20 -11.33
C GLU A 114 7.42 -23.40 -11.03
N LYS A 115 7.94 -23.53 -9.80
CA LYS A 115 8.81 -24.63 -9.39
C LYS A 115 8.05 -25.82 -8.81
N CYS A 116 7.16 -25.59 -7.84
CA CYS A 116 6.49 -26.68 -7.11
C CYS A 116 4.99 -26.83 -7.43
N GLY A 117 4.42 -25.98 -8.30
CA GLY A 117 3.02 -26.06 -8.72
C GLY A 117 1.98 -25.67 -7.66
N VAL A 118 2.41 -25.28 -6.45
CA VAL A 118 1.44 -24.93 -5.40
C VAL A 118 0.65 -23.67 -5.76
N ARG A 119 -0.67 -23.69 -5.55
CA ARG A 119 -1.51 -22.49 -5.62
C ARG A 119 -1.24 -21.55 -4.44
N PHE A 120 -1.10 -20.27 -4.74
CA PHE A 120 -0.86 -19.25 -3.72
C PHE A 120 -2.10 -18.86 -2.92
N GLY A 121 -3.29 -19.08 -3.48
CA GLY A 121 -4.57 -18.90 -2.82
C GLY A 121 -5.68 -19.60 -3.58
N LYS A 122 -6.67 -20.16 -2.89
CA LYS A 122 -7.92 -20.67 -3.49
C LYS A 122 -8.60 -19.58 -4.31
N TYR A 123 -8.78 -18.40 -3.73
CA TYR A 123 -9.16 -17.19 -4.45
C TYR A 123 -7.90 -16.45 -4.90
N THR A 124 -7.83 -16.16 -6.21
CA THR A 124 -6.75 -15.39 -6.81
C THR A 124 -7.33 -14.29 -7.68
N CYS A 125 -6.93 -13.04 -7.41
CA CYS A 125 -7.20 -11.90 -8.27
C CYS A 125 -5.88 -11.23 -8.65
N LEU A 126 -5.43 -11.45 -9.89
CA LEU A 126 -4.18 -10.89 -10.42
C LEU A 126 -4.26 -9.38 -10.64
N VAL A 127 -5.45 -8.84 -10.96
CA VAL A 127 -5.67 -7.39 -11.07
C VAL A 127 -5.38 -6.67 -9.74
N CYS A 128 -5.75 -7.31 -8.63
CA CYS A 128 -5.56 -6.75 -7.29
C CYS A 128 -4.32 -7.30 -6.57
N ASN A 129 -3.61 -8.27 -7.15
CA ASN A 129 -2.63 -9.11 -6.46
C ASN A 129 -3.13 -9.61 -5.10
N LEU A 130 -4.37 -10.14 -5.06
CA LEU A 130 -4.97 -10.73 -3.87
C LEU A 130 -4.97 -12.25 -3.97
N PHE A 131 -4.39 -12.90 -2.98
CA PHE A 131 -4.33 -14.35 -2.82
C PHE A 131 -4.84 -14.69 -1.44
N ASP A 132 -5.90 -15.49 -1.36
CA ASP A 132 -6.53 -15.90 -0.10
C ASP A 132 -7.00 -17.37 -0.20
N ASP A 133 -6.65 -18.19 0.77
CA ASP A 133 -7.08 -19.58 0.90
C ASP A 133 -8.38 -19.71 1.72
N GLU A 134 -8.85 -18.62 2.32
CA GLU A 134 -10.14 -18.59 2.99
C GLU A 134 -11.28 -18.44 1.99
N GLU A 135 -12.37 -19.15 2.20
CA GLU A 135 -13.59 -19.04 1.38
C GLU A 135 -14.50 -17.97 2.00
N LYS A 136 -14.52 -16.77 1.39
CA LYS A 136 -15.36 -15.64 1.83
C LYS A 136 -16.28 -15.15 0.71
N ASP A 137 -16.50 -15.99 -0.30
CA ASP A 137 -17.14 -15.64 -1.57
C ASP A 137 -16.53 -14.36 -2.17
N GLN A 138 -15.20 -14.28 -2.20
CA GLN A 138 -14.51 -13.11 -2.73
C GLN A 138 -14.76 -12.97 -4.23
N TYR A 139 -14.90 -11.74 -4.71
CA TYR A 139 -15.03 -11.47 -6.13
C TYR A 139 -14.40 -10.13 -6.49
N HIS A 140 -13.90 -10.00 -7.72
CA HIS A 140 -13.47 -8.72 -8.25
C HIS A 140 -14.69 -7.97 -8.81
N CYS A 141 -14.90 -6.73 -8.38
CA CYS A 141 -15.85 -5.83 -9.00
C CYS A 141 -15.08 -4.90 -9.95
N ASP A 142 -15.33 -5.02 -11.25
CA ASP A 142 -14.66 -4.22 -12.28
C ASP A 142 -14.98 -2.72 -12.13
N GLY A 143 -16.24 -2.36 -11.84
CA GLY A 143 -16.64 -0.97 -11.62
C GLY A 143 -15.95 -0.30 -10.43
N CYS A 144 -15.78 -1.01 -9.31
CA CYS A 144 -14.99 -0.50 -8.18
C CYS A 144 -13.47 -0.68 -8.36
N GLY A 145 -13.03 -1.53 -9.29
CA GLY A 145 -11.65 -1.98 -9.45
C GLY A 145 -11.05 -2.73 -8.25
N ILE A 146 -11.85 -3.16 -7.28
CA ILE A 146 -11.37 -3.83 -6.06
C ILE A 146 -12.09 -5.15 -5.80
N CYS A 147 -11.41 -6.04 -5.09
CA CYS A 147 -12.03 -7.25 -4.58
C CYS A 147 -13.00 -6.91 -3.44
N ARG A 148 -14.19 -7.50 -3.49
CA ARG A 148 -15.23 -7.48 -2.46
C ARG A 148 -15.42 -8.91 -1.93
N VAL A 149 -16.22 -9.04 -0.89
CA VAL A 149 -16.59 -10.32 -0.26
C VAL A 149 -18.11 -10.49 -0.32
N GLY A 150 -18.59 -11.71 -0.15
CA GLY A 150 -20.02 -11.98 -0.05
C GLY A 150 -20.70 -12.36 -1.37
N GLY A 151 -19.97 -12.76 -2.41
CA GLY A 151 -20.52 -13.43 -3.60
C GLY A 151 -20.95 -12.46 -4.69
N LYS A 152 -20.41 -12.65 -5.91
CA LYS A 152 -20.73 -11.79 -7.07
C LYS A 152 -22.21 -11.82 -7.44
N ASP A 153 -22.87 -12.93 -7.17
CA ASP A 153 -24.28 -13.22 -7.44
C ASP A 153 -25.24 -12.56 -6.44
N ARG A 154 -24.75 -12.01 -5.31
CA ARG A 154 -25.59 -11.32 -4.31
C ARG A 154 -25.52 -9.79 -4.38
N PHE A 155 -24.63 -9.26 -5.22
CA PHE A 155 -24.38 -7.83 -5.35
C PHE A 155 -24.40 -7.39 -6.81
N PHE A 156 -24.75 -6.13 -7.05
CA PHE A 156 -24.51 -5.45 -8.32
C PHE A 156 -23.71 -4.18 -8.09
N HIS A 157 -22.94 -3.76 -9.09
CA HIS A 157 -22.32 -2.44 -9.07
C HIS A 157 -23.33 -1.41 -9.60
N CYS A 158 -23.61 -0.39 -8.81
CA CYS A 158 -24.38 0.77 -9.25
C CYS A 158 -23.41 1.83 -9.77
N GLU A 159 -23.42 2.08 -11.08
CA GLU A 159 -22.54 3.05 -11.73
C GLU A 159 -22.78 4.48 -11.24
N VAL A 160 -24.04 4.83 -10.93
CA VAL A 160 -24.41 6.18 -10.47
C VAL A 160 -23.86 6.44 -9.07
N CYS A 161 -24.01 5.47 -8.16
CA CYS A 161 -23.52 5.59 -6.79
C CYS A 161 -22.03 5.21 -6.66
N ASN A 162 -21.47 4.63 -7.72
CA ASN A 162 -20.12 4.09 -7.78
C ASN A 162 -19.80 3.11 -6.62
N MET A 163 -20.75 2.23 -6.29
CA MET A 163 -20.61 1.26 -5.22
C MET A 163 -21.36 -0.05 -5.48
N CYS A 164 -20.90 -1.12 -4.82
CA CYS A 164 -21.57 -2.41 -4.86
C CYS A 164 -22.72 -2.43 -3.84
N LEU A 165 -23.93 -2.73 -4.31
CA LEU A 165 -25.14 -2.80 -3.51
C LEU A 165 -25.74 -4.22 -3.56
N PRO A 166 -26.41 -4.69 -2.50
CA PRO A 166 -27.14 -5.95 -2.51
C PRO A 166 -28.19 -5.99 -3.63
N LEU A 167 -28.38 -7.15 -4.28
CA LEU A 167 -29.33 -7.29 -5.38
C LEU A 167 -30.78 -6.93 -5.01
N GLN A 168 -31.18 -7.06 -3.74
CA GLN A 168 -32.52 -6.65 -3.29
C GLN A 168 -32.81 -5.18 -3.63
N LEU A 169 -31.83 -4.30 -3.49
CA LEU A 169 -31.96 -2.87 -3.78
C LEU A 169 -32.13 -2.57 -5.28
N LYS A 170 -31.85 -3.54 -6.16
CA LYS A 170 -32.12 -3.42 -7.59
C LYS A 170 -33.62 -3.53 -7.90
N ILE A 171 -34.36 -4.28 -7.08
CA ILE A 171 -35.79 -4.55 -7.25
C ILE A 171 -36.60 -3.52 -6.46
N ASP A 172 -36.19 -3.26 -5.21
CA ASP A 172 -36.96 -2.43 -4.25
C ASP A 172 -36.79 -0.91 -4.47
N GLY A 173 -36.05 -0.52 -5.51
CA GLY A 173 -35.93 0.87 -5.92
C GLY A 173 -34.97 1.67 -5.05
N HIS A 174 -33.67 1.45 -5.24
CA HIS A 174 -32.59 2.41 -4.88
C HIS A 174 -32.69 3.74 -5.69
N ARG A 175 -33.90 4.11 -6.14
CA ARG A 175 -34.19 5.13 -7.16
C ARG A 175 -34.92 6.36 -6.60
N THR A 176 -35.09 6.43 -5.28
CA THR A 176 -36.04 7.35 -4.60
C THR A 176 -35.42 8.64 -4.07
N ILE A 177 -34.27 9.04 -4.60
CA ILE A 177 -33.76 10.42 -4.52
C ILE A 177 -33.15 10.68 -5.88
N ASN A 178 -33.40 11.84 -6.50
CA ASN A 178 -32.86 12.26 -7.81
C ASN A 178 -31.31 12.36 -7.81
N LEU A 179 -30.67 11.20 -7.63
CA LEU A 179 -29.27 10.83 -7.62
C LEU A 179 -29.14 9.28 -7.81
N CYS A 180 -30.21 8.59 -8.24
CA CYS A 180 -30.18 7.33 -9.01
C CYS A 180 -31.59 6.99 -9.53
#